data_AF-A0A501W984-F1
#
_entry.id   AF-A0A501W984-F1
#
_cell.length_a   1.000
_cell.length_b   1.000
_cell.length_c   1.000
_cell.angle_alpha   90.00
_cell.angle_beta   90.00
_cell.angle_gamma   90.00
#
_symmetry.space_group_name_H-M   'P 1'
#
loop_
_entity.id
_entity.type
_entity.pdbx_description
1 polymer ?
#
loop_
_entity_poly.entity_id
_entity_poly.type
_entity_poly.pdbx_seq_one_letter_code
_entity_poly.pdbx_strand_id
1 'polypeptide(L)'
;MLQNKNILYLLLLLLLPLLGFSQQKIEKPEKRGFLFFRINRFDKNGERHGRWKVYFGETEVMIRNGRFRHGVEVGKWKYYYPDGTRYMVEKYSRRDNNIQVTKYHENGSLARKGTARILRSTFKDHYYWFGDWQVYDTLGNYSHTETYKSGNLVGTTKK
;
A
#
# COMPACT_ATOMS: atom_id res chain seq x y z
N MET A 1 -7.77 34.51 82.86
CA MET A 1 -8.62 33.35 83.23
C MET A 1 -8.59 32.35 82.08
N LEU A 2 -8.11 31.13 82.35
CA LEU A 2 -8.11 30.00 81.42
C LEU A 2 -9.52 29.43 81.27
N GLN A 3 -9.88 28.99 80.06
CA GLN A 3 -10.66 27.78 79.68
C GLN A 3 -10.96 27.93 78.17
N ASN A 4 -10.94 26.92 77.29
CA ASN A 4 -10.87 25.48 77.46
C ASN A 4 -10.30 24.83 76.17
N LYS A 5 -9.98 23.56 76.34
CA LYS A 5 -9.30 22.59 75.49
C LYS A 5 -10.04 22.16 74.22
N ASN A 6 -9.24 21.76 73.22
CA ASN A 6 -9.31 20.49 72.47
C ASN A 6 -10.23 20.31 71.23
N ILE A 7 -9.56 19.92 70.13
CA ILE A 7 -9.72 18.66 69.36
C ILE A 7 -10.50 18.67 68.02
N LEU A 8 -9.75 18.20 67.00
CA LEU A 8 -10.08 17.45 65.77
C LEU A 8 -10.84 18.08 64.59
N TYR A 9 -10.09 18.19 63.48
CA TYR A 9 -10.38 17.93 62.06
C TYR A 9 -11.85 17.86 61.59
N LEU A 10 -12.18 18.60 60.53
CA LEU A 10 -12.46 18.06 59.18
C LEU A 10 -12.86 19.20 58.21
N LEU A 11 -12.47 19.03 56.95
CA LEU A 11 -13.11 19.59 55.74
C LEU A 11 -13.03 21.11 55.50
N LEU A 12 -12.01 21.52 54.75
CA LEU A 12 -12.27 22.22 53.48
C LEU A 12 -11.11 21.99 52.49
N LEU A 13 -11.04 20.76 51.96
CA LEU A 13 -10.50 20.51 50.62
C LEU A 13 -11.44 21.23 49.65
N LEU A 14 -11.02 22.35 49.04
CA LEU A 14 -11.56 22.79 47.75
C LEU A 14 -10.62 23.82 47.14
N LEU A 15 -10.24 23.54 45.88
CA LEU A 15 -9.56 24.40 44.90
C LEU A 15 -8.03 24.38 44.92
N LEU A 16 -7.46 23.25 44.50
CA LEU A 16 -6.41 23.32 43.49
C LEU A 16 -6.92 22.62 42.22
N PRO A 17 -7.00 23.33 41.07
CA PRO A 17 -7.48 22.74 39.84
C PRO A 17 -6.55 21.61 39.44
N LEU A 18 -7.14 20.44 39.19
CA LEU A 18 -6.55 19.39 38.39
C LEU A 18 -6.04 20.05 37.11
N LEU A 19 -4.72 20.26 37.01
CA LEU A 19 -4.08 20.47 35.73
C LEU A 19 -4.29 19.16 34.97
N GLY A 20 -5.38 19.11 34.23
CA GLY A 20 -5.59 18.12 33.20
C GLY A 20 -4.40 18.22 32.28
N PHE A 21 -3.49 17.27 32.38
CA PHE A 21 -2.61 16.93 31.28
C PHE A 21 -3.55 16.42 30.18
N SER A 22 -4.07 17.36 29.37
CA SER A 22 -4.50 17.04 28.04
C SER A 22 -3.31 16.37 27.38
N GLN A 23 -3.44 15.09 27.05
CA GLN A 23 -2.49 14.41 26.19
C GLN A 23 -2.43 15.28 24.93
N GLN A 24 -1.31 15.98 24.73
CA GLN A 24 -1.06 16.66 23.47
C GLN A 24 -1.24 15.60 22.39
N LYS A 25 -2.30 15.73 21.60
CA LYS A 25 -2.44 14.96 20.37
C LYS A 25 -1.21 15.32 19.57
N ILE A 26 -0.29 14.37 19.42
CA ILE A 26 0.87 14.56 18.56
C ILE A 26 0.29 14.77 17.17
N GLU A 27 0.19 16.03 16.74
CA GLU A 27 -0.15 16.36 15.38
C GLU A 27 1.00 15.82 14.53
N LYS A 28 0.75 14.70 13.86
CA LYS A 28 1.69 14.14 12.89
C LYS A 28 2.03 15.27 11.92
N PRO A 29 3.32 15.60 11.72
CA PRO A 29 3.69 16.74 10.92
C PRO A 29 3.06 16.61 9.53
N GLU A 30 2.21 17.57 9.17
CA GLU A 30 1.66 17.68 7.83
C GLU A 30 2.86 17.83 6.89
N LYS A 31 3.13 16.80 6.08
CA LYS A 31 4.22 16.83 5.10
C LYS A 31 3.91 17.88 4.03
N ARG A 32 4.16 19.15 4.33
CA ARG A 32 4.19 20.26 3.36
C ARG A 32 5.41 20.11 2.46
N GLY A 33 5.35 19.13 1.57
CA GLY A 33 6.20 19.09 0.39
C GLY A 33 5.71 20.14 -0.60
N PHE A 34 6.66 20.88 -1.18
CA PHE A 34 6.49 21.81 -2.31
C PHE A 34 5.32 21.41 -3.23
N LEU A 35 4.50 22.40 -3.63
CA LEU A 35 3.17 22.34 -4.26
C LEU A 35 2.91 21.35 -5.43
N PHE A 36 3.88 20.56 -5.88
CA PHE A 36 3.82 19.70 -7.07
C PHE A 36 3.74 18.19 -6.80
N PHE A 37 3.73 17.74 -5.53
CA PHE A 37 3.65 16.31 -5.18
C PHE A 37 2.35 15.90 -4.49
N ARG A 38 1.23 16.46 -4.95
CA ARG A 38 -0.09 16.01 -4.49
C ARG A 38 -0.31 14.56 -4.94
N ILE A 39 -0.50 13.65 -3.98
CA ILE A 39 -0.86 12.26 -4.20
C ILE A 39 -2.34 12.06 -3.86
N ASN A 40 -2.92 10.93 -4.29
CA ASN A 40 -4.27 10.51 -3.93
C ASN A 40 -5.34 11.56 -4.31
N ARG A 41 -5.22 12.11 -5.54
CA ARG A 41 -6.08 13.17 -6.07
C ARG A 41 -7.16 12.61 -6.97
N PHE A 42 -8.32 13.24 -6.96
CA PHE A 42 -9.40 12.93 -7.89
C PHE A 42 -9.46 13.95 -9.01
N ASP A 43 -9.96 13.56 -10.19
CA ASP A 43 -10.30 14.49 -11.26
C ASP A 43 -11.70 15.11 -11.08
N LYS A 44 -12.15 15.86 -12.08
CA LYS A 44 -13.45 16.57 -12.06
C LYS A 44 -14.67 15.64 -11.94
N ASN A 45 -14.51 14.36 -12.28
CA ASN A 45 -15.57 13.37 -12.20
C ASN A 45 -15.52 12.57 -10.88
N GLY A 46 -14.60 12.91 -9.98
CA GLY A 46 -14.39 12.15 -8.75
C GLY A 46 -13.60 10.85 -8.97
N GLU A 47 -12.95 10.68 -10.12
CA GLU A 47 -12.16 9.47 -10.40
C GLU A 47 -10.70 9.65 -9.98
N ARG A 48 -10.05 8.56 -9.55
CA ARG A 48 -8.63 8.60 -9.14
C ARG A 48 -7.76 9.11 -10.29
N HIS A 49 -6.85 10.04 -10.00
CA HIS A 49 -6.01 10.68 -10.99
C HIS A 49 -4.63 11.07 -10.45
N GLY A 50 -3.59 10.89 -11.26
CA GLY A 50 -2.23 11.26 -10.91
C GLY A 50 -1.52 10.23 -10.02
N ARG A 51 -0.59 10.68 -9.18
CA ARG A 51 0.22 9.80 -8.31
C ARG A 51 -0.64 9.23 -7.18
N TRP A 52 -0.51 7.94 -6.93
CA TRP A 52 -1.29 7.26 -5.90
C TRP A 52 -0.43 6.40 -5.00
N LYS A 53 -0.73 6.42 -3.71
CA LYS A 53 -0.21 5.50 -2.69
C LYS A 53 -1.38 4.86 -1.95
N VAL A 54 -1.30 3.56 -1.78
CA VAL A 54 -2.28 2.75 -1.04
C VAL A 54 -1.58 2.18 0.18
N TYR A 55 -2.26 2.25 1.32
CA TYR A 55 -1.77 1.80 2.62
C TYR A 55 -2.66 0.66 3.14
N PHE A 56 -2.11 -0.16 4.03
CA PHE A 56 -2.84 -1.26 4.65
C PHE A 56 -3.74 -0.73 5.78
N GLY A 57 -5.06 -0.71 5.56
CA GLY A 57 -6.03 -0.20 6.55
C GLY A 57 -5.71 1.22 6.98
N GLU A 58 -5.74 1.47 8.30
CA GLU A 58 -5.38 2.75 8.92
C GLU A 58 -3.89 2.85 9.30
N THR A 59 -3.09 1.83 8.96
CA THR A 59 -1.65 1.83 9.24
C THR A 59 -0.87 2.69 8.24
N GLU A 60 0.37 3.03 8.57
CA GLU A 60 1.27 3.73 7.64
C GLU A 60 2.03 2.78 6.68
N VAL A 61 1.68 1.49 6.69
CA VAL A 61 2.33 0.47 5.85
C VAL A 61 1.85 0.61 4.40
N MET A 62 2.72 1.10 3.52
CA MET A 62 2.42 1.30 2.10
C MET A 62 2.48 -0.02 1.33
N ILE A 63 1.34 -0.50 0.85
CA ILE A 63 1.25 -1.78 0.14
C ILE A 63 1.39 -1.66 -1.38
N ARG A 64 1.05 -0.50 -1.96
CA ARG A 64 1.33 -0.23 -3.38
C ARG A 64 1.35 1.25 -3.73
N ASN A 65 2.08 1.57 -4.79
CA ASN A 65 2.04 2.90 -5.40
C ASN A 65 2.16 2.85 -6.92
N GLY A 66 1.63 3.88 -7.56
CA GLY A 66 1.63 4.01 -9.01
C GLY A 66 0.93 5.28 -9.48
N ARG A 67 0.30 5.21 -10.64
CA ARG A 67 -0.47 6.32 -11.20
C ARG A 67 -1.83 5.86 -11.70
N PHE A 68 -2.82 6.70 -11.46
CA PHE A 68 -4.12 6.61 -12.11
C PHE A 68 -4.27 7.68 -13.19
N ARG A 69 -5.11 7.40 -14.18
CA ARG A 69 -5.62 8.38 -15.12
C ARG A 69 -7.10 8.07 -15.36
N HIS A 70 -7.98 8.94 -14.84
CA HIS A 70 -9.44 8.80 -14.96
C HIS A 70 -9.92 7.42 -14.44
N GLY A 71 -9.56 7.13 -13.18
CA GLY A 71 -9.93 5.87 -12.52
C GLY A 71 -9.08 4.65 -12.90
N VAL A 72 -8.34 4.71 -14.01
CA VAL A 72 -7.60 3.57 -14.58
C VAL A 72 -6.13 3.56 -14.17
N GLU A 73 -5.62 2.40 -13.73
CA GLU A 73 -4.19 2.19 -13.44
C GLU A 73 -3.35 2.32 -14.73
N VAL A 74 -2.32 3.16 -14.70
CA VAL A 74 -1.44 3.42 -15.84
C VAL A 74 0.04 3.44 -15.46
N GLY A 75 0.90 3.15 -16.43
CA GLY A 75 2.35 3.23 -16.27
C GLY A 75 2.88 2.12 -15.36
N LYS A 76 3.70 2.49 -14.37
CA LYS A 76 4.38 1.55 -13.49
C LYS A 76 3.71 1.53 -12.11
N TRP A 77 3.25 0.35 -11.71
CA TRP A 77 2.79 0.07 -10.36
C TRP A 77 3.82 -0.78 -9.62
N LYS A 78 3.98 -0.51 -8.34
CA LYS A 78 4.89 -1.22 -7.44
C LYS A 78 4.10 -1.65 -6.22
N TYR A 79 4.28 -2.89 -5.81
CA TYR A 79 3.63 -3.53 -4.68
C TYR A 79 4.71 -3.99 -3.70
N TYR A 80 4.39 -3.95 -2.42
CA TYR A 80 5.35 -4.16 -1.34
C TYR A 80 4.78 -5.14 -0.33
N TYR A 81 5.69 -5.94 0.24
CA TYR A 81 5.45 -6.68 1.48
C TYR A 81 5.31 -5.70 2.66
N PRO A 82 4.78 -6.15 3.82
CA PRO A 82 4.61 -5.29 5.00
C PRO A 82 5.90 -4.64 5.52
N ASP A 83 7.04 -5.30 5.33
CA ASP A 83 8.37 -4.81 5.69
C ASP A 83 8.91 -3.71 4.72
N GLY A 84 8.18 -3.44 3.64
CA GLY A 84 8.56 -2.48 2.59
C GLY A 84 9.39 -3.09 1.47
N THR A 85 9.73 -4.38 1.54
CA THR A 85 10.41 -5.10 0.45
C THR A 85 9.50 -5.21 -0.76
N ARG A 86 10.08 -5.12 -1.96
CA ARG A 86 9.31 -5.09 -3.21
C ARG A 86 8.76 -6.47 -3.52
N TYR A 87 7.43 -6.61 -3.52
CA TYR A 87 6.73 -7.84 -3.88
C TYR A 87 6.55 -7.99 -5.40
N MET A 88 6.11 -6.92 -6.06
CA MET A 88 5.74 -6.97 -7.47
C MET A 88 5.89 -5.61 -8.15
N VAL A 89 6.15 -5.66 -9.46
CA VAL A 89 6.11 -4.54 -10.37
C VAL A 89 5.20 -4.91 -11.54
N GLU A 90 4.29 -4.01 -11.85
CA GLU A 90 3.50 -4.07 -13.06
C GLU A 90 3.82 -2.87 -13.94
N LYS A 91 3.95 -3.09 -15.25
CA LYS A 91 4.13 -2.04 -16.24
C LYS A 91 3.05 -2.18 -17.30
N TYR A 92 2.04 -1.33 -17.20
CA TYR A 92 0.92 -1.24 -18.12
C TYR A 92 1.40 -0.68 -19.47
N SER A 93 1.09 -1.41 -20.53
CA SER A 93 1.30 -0.94 -21.90
C SER A 93 0.42 0.28 -22.21
N ARG A 94 0.91 1.13 -23.11
CA ARG A 94 0.12 2.26 -23.65
C ARG A 94 -0.59 1.92 -24.96
N ARG A 95 -0.27 0.78 -25.56
CA ARG A 95 -0.69 0.41 -26.92
C ARG A 95 -1.71 -0.72 -26.92
N ASP A 96 -1.68 -1.57 -25.90
CA ASP A 96 -2.49 -2.77 -25.81
C ASP A 96 -2.85 -3.06 -24.34
N ASN A 97 -3.56 -4.17 -24.14
CA ASN A 97 -4.01 -4.63 -22.82
C ASN A 97 -2.94 -5.44 -22.06
N ASN A 98 -1.69 -5.46 -22.55
CA ASN A 98 -0.63 -6.22 -21.90
C ASN A 98 -0.04 -5.44 -20.72
N ILE A 99 0.35 -6.20 -19.70
CA ILE A 99 1.00 -5.73 -18.49
C ILE A 99 2.24 -6.58 -18.32
N GLN A 100 3.42 -5.97 -18.34
CA GLN A 100 4.64 -6.69 -17.99
C GLN A 100 4.72 -6.81 -16.47
N VAL A 101 4.85 -8.03 -15.98
CA VAL A 101 4.82 -8.33 -14.54
C VAL A 101 6.17 -8.88 -14.11
N THR A 102 6.66 -8.40 -12.98
CA THR A 102 7.85 -8.94 -12.32
C THR A 102 7.54 -9.10 -10.84
N LYS A 103 7.62 -10.31 -10.32
CA LYS A 103 7.43 -10.64 -8.91
C LYS A 103 8.75 -11.05 -8.30
N TYR A 104 8.88 -10.80 -7.00
CA TYR A 104 10.08 -11.06 -6.22
C TYR A 104 9.72 -11.94 -5.04
N HIS A 105 10.69 -12.70 -4.56
CA HIS A 105 10.63 -13.41 -3.28
C HIS A 105 10.78 -12.40 -2.13
N GLU A 106 10.50 -12.82 -0.89
CA GLU A 106 10.66 -11.97 0.29
C GLU A 106 12.12 -11.51 0.52
N ASN A 107 13.10 -12.30 0.09
CA ASN A 107 14.51 -11.91 0.11
C ASN A 107 14.90 -10.91 -1.00
N GLY A 108 13.94 -10.47 -1.82
CA GLY A 108 14.12 -9.51 -2.91
C GLY A 108 14.67 -10.11 -4.22
N SER A 109 14.98 -11.41 -4.28
CA SER A 109 15.40 -12.06 -5.52
C SER A 109 14.22 -12.20 -6.50
N LEU A 110 14.51 -12.27 -7.80
CA LEU A 110 13.49 -12.43 -8.82
C LEU A 110 12.78 -13.78 -8.61
N ALA A 111 11.45 -13.78 -8.51
CA ALA A 111 10.67 -15.00 -8.37
C ALA A 111 10.05 -15.44 -9.69
N ARG A 112 9.47 -14.49 -10.43
CA ARG A 112 8.87 -14.75 -11.73
C ARG A 112 8.68 -13.49 -12.54
N LYS A 113 8.75 -13.62 -13.86
CA LYS A 113 8.41 -12.54 -14.80
C LYS A 113 7.72 -13.07 -16.04
N GLY A 114 6.77 -12.29 -16.54
CA GLY A 114 5.97 -12.66 -17.69
C GLY A 114 4.98 -11.55 -18.05
N THR A 115 3.97 -11.90 -18.84
CA THR A 115 2.94 -10.97 -19.28
C THR A 115 1.60 -11.33 -18.66
N ALA A 116 0.88 -10.34 -18.15
CA ALA A 116 -0.54 -10.44 -17.85
C ALA A 116 -1.33 -9.60 -18.86
N ARG A 117 -2.63 -9.85 -18.94
CA ARG A 117 -3.58 -9.05 -19.71
C ARG A 117 -4.72 -8.59 -18.81
N ILE A 118 -5.24 -7.41 -19.11
CA ILE A 118 -6.44 -6.88 -18.46
C ILE A 118 -7.52 -6.57 -19.50
N LEU A 119 -8.68 -7.21 -19.37
CA LEU A 119 -9.87 -6.88 -20.15
C LEU A 119 -10.78 -6.03 -19.28
N ARG A 120 -10.99 -4.78 -19.69
CA ARG A 120 -11.85 -3.84 -18.99
C ARG A 120 -13.29 -4.00 -19.46
N SER A 121 -14.21 -4.12 -18.52
CA SER A 121 -15.63 -4.34 -18.75
C SER A 121 -16.44 -3.46 -17.81
N THR A 122 -17.70 -3.18 -18.18
CA THR A 122 -18.64 -2.41 -17.35
C THR A 122 -18.95 -3.10 -16.03
N PHE A 123 -18.86 -4.44 -15.97
CA PHE A 123 -19.17 -5.21 -14.77
C PHE A 123 -17.95 -5.43 -13.88
N LYS A 124 -16.84 -5.92 -14.47
CA LYS A 124 -15.62 -6.27 -13.74
C LYS A 124 -14.43 -6.38 -14.67
N ASP A 125 -13.31 -5.76 -14.27
CA ASP A 125 -12.03 -5.95 -14.93
C ASP A 125 -11.54 -7.40 -14.75
N HIS A 126 -11.18 -8.04 -15.85
CA HIS A 126 -10.62 -9.40 -15.86
C HIS A 126 -9.11 -9.34 -16.13
N TYR A 127 -8.34 -9.49 -15.06
CA TYR A 127 -6.88 -9.62 -15.11
C TYR A 127 -6.49 -11.11 -15.12
N TYR A 128 -5.60 -11.52 -16.03
CA TYR A 128 -5.12 -12.90 -16.11
C TYR A 128 -3.71 -13.01 -16.67
N TRP A 129 -2.99 -14.08 -16.31
CA TRP A 129 -1.65 -14.35 -16.83
C TRP A 129 -1.71 -14.90 -18.26
N PHE A 130 -0.74 -14.53 -19.09
CA PHE A 130 -0.72 -14.85 -20.51
C PHE A 130 0.70 -15.10 -21.02
N GLY A 131 0.84 -16.10 -21.90
CA GLY A 131 2.11 -16.46 -22.52
C GLY A 131 3.07 -17.09 -21.52
N ASP A 132 4.36 -16.96 -21.82
CA ASP A 132 5.41 -17.61 -21.05
C ASP A 132 5.83 -16.78 -19.83
N TRP A 133 5.95 -17.49 -18.70
CA TRP A 133 6.37 -16.97 -17.41
C TRP A 133 7.63 -17.70 -16.97
N GLN A 134 8.72 -16.96 -16.87
CA GLN A 134 9.98 -17.49 -16.36
C GLN A 134 9.91 -17.53 -14.83
N VAL A 135 10.21 -18.68 -14.24
CA VAL A 135 10.15 -18.93 -12.79
C VAL A 135 11.56 -19.20 -12.26
N TYR A 136 11.85 -18.66 -11.08
CA TYR A 136 13.16 -18.67 -10.45
C TYR A 136 13.04 -19.07 -8.98
N ASP A 137 14.06 -19.75 -8.45
CA ASP A 137 14.14 -20.08 -7.02
C ASP A 137 14.57 -18.87 -6.17
N THR A 138 14.65 -19.06 -4.85
CA THR A 138 15.03 -17.98 -3.92
C THR A 138 16.49 -17.53 -4.05
N LEU A 139 17.36 -18.38 -4.62
CA LEU A 139 18.76 -18.06 -4.92
C LEU A 139 18.90 -17.30 -6.26
N GLY A 140 17.81 -17.17 -7.02
CA GLY A 140 17.75 -16.49 -8.31
C GLY A 140 18.09 -17.40 -9.50
N ASN A 141 18.22 -18.71 -9.29
CA ASN A 141 18.44 -19.64 -10.39
C ASN A 141 17.15 -19.83 -11.18
N TYR A 142 17.27 -19.91 -12.51
CA TYR A 142 16.15 -20.28 -13.36
C TYR A 142 15.68 -21.70 -13.02
N SER A 143 14.38 -21.87 -12.81
CA SER A 143 13.78 -23.17 -12.52
C SER A 143 13.13 -23.75 -13.78
N HIS A 144 12.16 -23.03 -14.35
CA HIS A 144 11.38 -23.48 -15.50
C HIS A 144 10.59 -22.33 -16.10
N THR A 145 9.92 -22.60 -17.22
CA THR A 145 8.95 -21.70 -17.84
C THR A 145 7.56 -22.31 -17.72
N GLU A 146 6.59 -21.51 -17.28
CA GLU A 146 5.16 -21.83 -17.27
C GLU A 146 4.48 -21.12 -18.44
N THR A 147 3.67 -21.82 -19.24
CA THR A 147 2.91 -21.22 -20.35
C THR A 147 1.44 -21.10 -19.96
N TYR A 148 0.90 -19.88 -20.05
CA TYR A 148 -0.48 -19.57 -19.69
C TYR A 148 -1.34 -19.16 -20.89
N LYS A 149 -2.58 -19.67 -20.94
CA LYS A 149 -3.63 -19.23 -21.88
C LYS A 149 -4.85 -18.78 -21.09
N SER A 150 -5.20 -17.50 -21.22
CA SER A 150 -6.34 -16.88 -20.53
C SER A 150 -6.34 -17.14 -19.02
N GLY A 151 -5.17 -17.08 -18.38
CA GLY A 151 -4.98 -17.32 -16.95
C GLY A 151 -4.77 -18.78 -16.55
N ASN A 152 -5.04 -19.74 -17.43
CA ASN A 152 -4.87 -21.16 -17.15
C ASN A 152 -3.46 -21.63 -17.52
N LEU A 153 -2.80 -22.35 -16.61
CA LEU A 153 -1.53 -23.03 -16.90
C LEU A 153 -1.80 -24.16 -17.91
N VAL A 154 -1.14 -24.11 -19.06
CA VAL A 154 -1.31 -25.11 -20.13
C VAL A 154 -0.04 -25.92 -20.41
N GLY A 155 1.09 -25.54 -19.82
CA GLY A 155 2.33 -26.27 -19.99
C GLY A 155 3.46 -25.76 -19.11
N THR A 156 4.46 -26.61 -18.92
CA THR A 156 5.69 -26.29 -18.22
C THR A 156 6.88 -26.84 -19.01
N THR A 157 7.92 -26.03 -19.18
CA THR A 157 9.16 -26.44 -19.83
C THR A 157 10.33 -26.22 -18.87
N LYS A 158 10.98 -27.32 -18.51
CA LYS A 158 12.29 -27.31 -17.86
C LYS A 158 13.34 -27.36 -18.96
N LYS A 159 14.34 -26.49 -18.88
CA LYS A 159 15.53 -26.62 -19.73
C LYS A 159 16.45 -27.67 -19.12
#